data_AF-A0A5R9LQH0-F1
#
_entry.id   AF-A0A5R9LQH0-F1
#
_cell.length_a   1.000
_cell.length_b   1.000
_cell.length_c   1.000
_cell.angle_alpha   90.00
_cell.angle_beta   90.00
_cell.angle_gamma   90.00
#
_symmetry.space_group_name_H-M   'P 1'
#
loop_
_entity.id
_entity.type
_entity.pdbx_description
1 polymer ?
#
loop_
_entity_poly.entity_id
_entity_poly.type
_entity_poly.pdbx_seq_one_letter_code
_entity_poly.pdbx_strand_id
1 'polypeptide(L)'
;MSVSSRDSAAGAGWHGQEPGQFESLMPERVKKLSWLNPATLWSARNGPLASLFGDPTNEERQRWVAGQLDRGVPADFVIERDDPETYSFMLIADTGEGDAPQYAVVPGLLEAGEGSRFAVLSSDVIYPVGSADDYGPKFFRPYRDYNAPIYAIPGNHDWYDGLTGFMRVFCEALALPAAARPKVLSAGWWRTLLWKSPAAADEQRLAEARSLRSAPAQQSEQPGPYWAIDSGPLRIIGIDTGLLGGIDKEQGEWLRRVSQGPRPKILVTGSPIYVDDKYHPCAIEGGGTVDEIVRDADCHYVAAIGGDIHNYQHYPVDVDGRTIEYVVSGGGGAFMHATHIIPRVTVAGVTEQDFRCYPLRGDSLAFYGGLYGRRLRMKRFFALTSEQASAVIAKRLGIPPTRTTTAAVTLRTRLVASLLGVPSRPHGRSWFRLPVRKIYTQVLSPGSVTYTPPFFKSFLRLDVTPQDLRIRCFAATGYREQEVAPPVEDDFTIPLG
;
A
#
# COMPACT_ATOMS: atom_id res chain seq x y z
N MET A 1 -4.57 -25.80 -0.54
CA MET A 1 -4.17 -24.47 -0.03
C MET A 1 -3.12 -24.69 1.03
N SER A 2 -2.07 -23.86 1.08
CA SER A 2 -1.09 -23.91 2.14
C SER A 2 -1.68 -23.38 3.46
N VAL A 3 -1.03 -23.71 4.57
CA VAL A 3 -1.47 -23.34 5.93
C VAL A 3 -1.27 -21.84 6.14
N SER A 4 -2.31 -21.12 6.57
CA SER A 4 -2.26 -19.67 6.80
C SER A 4 -1.64 -19.30 8.14
N SER A 5 -1.31 -18.01 8.34
CA SER A 5 -0.86 -17.49 9.63
C SER A 5 -1.91 -17.64 10.74
N ARG A 6 -3.19 -17.79 10.37
CA ARG A 6 -4.31 -18.00 11.29
C ARG A 6 -4.36 -19.42 11.85
N ASP A 7 -3.84 -20.38 11.09
CA ASP A 7 -3.85 -21.80 11.44
C ASP A 7 -2.62 -22.19 12.26
N SER A 8 -1.44 -21.63 11.95
CA SER A 8 -0.20 -22.02 12.62
C SER A 8 0.90 -20.95 12.62
N ALA A 9 1.94 -21.16 13.43
CA ALA A 9 3.16 -20.34 13.37
C ALA A 9 3.98 -20.59 12.11
N ALA A 10 4.00 -21.83 11.61
CA ALA A 10 4.65 -22.16 10.34
C ALA A 10 4.01 -21.43 9.16
N GLY A 11 2.67 -21.33 9.12
CA GLY A 11 1.94 -20.57 8.09
C GLY A 11 2.31 -19.09 8.08
N ALA A 12 2.58 -18.50 9.25
CA ALA A 12 3.09 -17.14 9.37
C ALA A 12 4.59 -16.98 8.98
N GLY A 13 5.26 -18.06 8.55
CA GLY A 13 6.69 -18.08 8.24
C GLY A 13 7.60 -18.20 9.47
N TRP A 14 7.09 -18.61 10.63
CA TRP A 14 7.97 -18.97 11.74
C TRP A 14 8.52 -20.38 11.57
N HIS A 15 9.72 -20.62 12.10
CA HIS A 15 10.40 -21.93 12.19
C HIS A 15 10.97 -22.47 10.87
N GLY A 16 12.31 -22.68 10.84
CA GLY A 16 13.01 -23.76 10.11
C GLY A 16 12.79 -23.96 8.60
N GLN A 17 12.07 -23.07 7.91
CA GLN A 17 11.71 -23.23 6.50
C GLN A 17 12.87 -22.91 5.55
N GLU A 18 12.84 -23.53 4.37
CA GLU A 18 13.82 -23.27 3.31
C GLU A 18 13.64 -21.87 2.71
N PRO A 19 14.72 -21.07 2.58
CA PRO A 19 14.67 -19.78 1.91
C PRO A 19 14.05 -19.87 0.51
N GLY A 20 13.26 -18.87 0.15
CA GLY A 20 12.64 -18.77 -1.17
C GLY A 20 13.64 -18.54 -2.32
N GLN A 21 13.20 -18.81 -3.55
CA GLN A 21 13.96 -18.55 -4.77
C GLN A 21 14.01 -17.07 -5.16
N PHE A 22 13.26 -16.20 -4.50
CA PHE A 22 13.26 -14.75 -4.78
C PHE A 22 14.67 -14.14 -4.80
N GLU A 23 15.61 -14.66 -4.01
CA GLU A 23 17.00 -14.18 -4.00
C GLU A 23 17.68 -14.29 -5.38
N SER A 24 17.33 -15.31 -6.17
CA SER A 24 17.86 -15.51 -7.53
C SER A 24 17.31 -14.53 -8.57
N LEU A 25 16.17 -13.88 -8.26
CA LEU A 25 15.54 -12.88 -9.13
C LEU A 25 16.17 -11.48 -8.94
N MET A 26 16.77 -11.25 -7.77
CA MET A 26 17.39 -9.97 -7.40
C MET A 26 18.60 -9.66 -8.29
N PRO A 27 18.91 -8.37 -8.52
CA PRO A 27 20.16 -7.98 -9.17
C PRO A 27 21.38 -8.34 -8.29
N GLU A 28 22.53 -8.55 -8.93
CA GLU A 28 23.80 -8.87 -8.23
C GLU A 28 24.15 -7.83 -7.13
N ARG A 29 23.76 -6.57 -7.35
CA ARG A 29 23.91 -5.49 -6.39
C ARG A 29 22.55 -4.88 -6.07
N VAL A 30 22.08 -5.14 -4.86
CA VAL A 30 20.87 -4.52 -4.30
C VAL A 30 21.29 -3.40 -3.38
N LYS A 31 20.87 -2.17 -3.70
CA LYS A 31 21.06 -1.03 -2.82
C LYS A 31 20.08 -1.15 -1.66
N LYS A 32 20.58 -1.55 -0.49
CA LYS A 32 19.79 -1.58 0.74
C LYS A 32 19.37 -0.16 1.11
N LEU A 33 18.06 0.10 1.07
CA LEU A 33 17.51 1.36 1.52
C LEU A 33 17.63 1.41 3.05
N SER A 34 18.28 2.45 3.55
CA SER A 34 18.26 2.77 4.97
C SER A 34 17.74 4.17 5.08
N TRP A 35 16.51 4.33 5.54
CA TRP A 35 16.03 5.69 5.77
C TRP A 35 16.51 6.33 7.08
N LEU A 36 17.41 5.67 7.80
CA LEU A 36 18.23 6.36 8.80
C LEU A 36 19.42 7.09 8.16
N ASN A 37 19.67 6.90 6.86
CA ASN A 37 20.74 7.58 6.14
C ASN A 37 20.36 9.05 5.88
N PRO A 38 21.19 10.03 6.31
CA PRO A 38 20.97 11.45 6.06
C PRO A 38 20.74 11.80 4.58
N ALA A 39 21.39 11.09 3.64
CA ALA A 39 21.21 11.33 2.20
C ALA A 39 19.81 10.93 1.70
N THR A 40 19.25 9.82 2.21
CA THR A 40 17.88 9.39 1.89
C THR A 40 16.86 10.38 2.46
N LEU A 41 17.05 10.81 3.72
CA LEU A 41 16.21 11.81 4.36
C LEU A 41 16.25 13.16 3.65
N TRP A 42 17.45 13.59 3.26
CA TRP A 42 17.62 14.81 2.47
C TRP A 42 16.92 14.72 1.11
N SER A 43 16.90 13.54 0.50
CA SER A 43 16.20 13.32 -0.77
C SER A 43 14.68 13.39 -0.60
N ALA A 44 14.14 12.89 0.51
CA ALA A 44 12.70 12.89 0.84
C ALA A 44 12.21 14.19 1.53
N ARG A 45 13.03 15.26 1.56
CA ARG A 45 12.73 16.52 2.29
C ARG A 45 11.49 17.27 1.80
N ASN A 46 11.00 16.95 0.60
CA ASN A 46 9.85 17.64 -0.01
C ASN A 46 8.55 17.42 0.80
N GLY A 47 8.33 16.25 1.43
CA GLY A 47 7.17 16.02 2.31
C GLY A 47 7.11 16.97 3.52
N PRO A 48 8.16 17.04 4.36
CA PRO A 48 8.27 18.03 5.44
C PRO A 48 8.10 19.47 4.99
N LEU A 49 8.69 19.82 3.84
CA LEU A 49 8.57 21.17 3.29
C LEU A 49 7.15 21.47 2.82
N ALA A 50 6.43 20.50 2.26
CA ALA A 50 5.03 20.63 1.87
C ALA A 50 4.15 20.97 3.08
N SER A 51 4.35 20.25 4.19
CA SER A 51 3.61 20.51 5.43
C SER A 51 3.92 21.88 6.05
N LEU A 52 5.11 22.47 5.80
CA LEU A 52 5.53 23.75 6.38
C LEU A 52 5.26 24.95 5.48
N PHE A 53 5.34 24.78 4.16
CA PHE A 53 5.34 25.87 3.17
C PHE A 53 4.24 25.73 2.10
N GLY A 54 3.34 24.77 2.26
CA GLY A 54 2.22 24.50 1.36
C GLY A 54 2.53 23.36 0.39
N ASP A 55 1.52 22.55 0.12
CA ASP A 55 1.59 21.37 -0.77
C ASP A 55 1.38 21.80 -2.24
N PRO A 56 2.37 21.61 -3.14
CA PRO A 56 2.23 21.93 -4.56
C PRO A 56 1.44 20.87 -5.34
N THR A 57 1.14 19.71 -4.73
CA THR A 57 0.63 18.55 -5.46
C THR A 57 -0.64 18.87 -6.26
N ASN A 58 -1.61 19.59 -5.70
CA ASN A 58 -2.84 19.93 -6.42
C ASN A 58 -2.55 20.74 -7.69
N GLU A 59 -1.76 21.81 -7.59
CA GLU A 59 -1.38 22.66 -8.73
C GLU A 59 -0.56 21.88 -9.77
N GLU A 60 0.37 21.04 -9.35
CA GLU A 60 1.19 20.23 -10.25
C GLU A 60 0.38 19.11 -10.93
N ARG A 61 -0.55 18.48 -10.21
CA ARG A 61 -1.47 17.47 -10.77
C ARG A 61 -2.33 18.07 -11.87
N GLN A 62 -2.92 19.24 -11.63
CA GLN A 62 -3.71 19.95 -12.64
C GLN A 62 -2.90 20.23 -13.90
N ARG A 63 -1.61 20.58 -13.77
CA ARG A 63 -0.72 20.78 -14.92
C ARG A 63 -0.43 19.49 -15.67
N TRP A 64 -0.21 18.39 -14.97
CA TRP A 64 -0.05 17.07 -15.58
C TRP A 64 -1.31 16.64 -16.33
N VAL A 65 -2.47 16.80 -15.71
CA VAL A 65 -3.79 16.51 -16.31
C VAL A 65 -4.02 17.36 -17.55
N ALA A 66 -3.80 18.68 -17.48
CA ALA A 66 -3.92 19.58 -18.63
C ALA A 66 -2.99 19.15 -19.78
N GLY A 67 -1.74 18.77 -19.48
CA GLY A 67 -0.81 18.26 -20.49
C GLY A 67 -1.28 16.96 -21.16
N GLN A 68 -2.02 16.09 -20.46
CA GLN A 68 -2.62 14.90 -21.05
C GLN A 68 -3.82 15.26 -21.95
N LEU A 69 -4.67 16.19 -21.52
CA LEU A 69 -5.80 16.68 -22.31
C LEU A 69 -5.32 17.34 -23.62
N ASP A 70 -4.24 18.14 -23.56
CA ASP A 70 -3.63 18.76 -24.74
C ASP A 70 -3.08 17.73 -25.74
N ARG A 71 -2.71 16.53 -25.26
CA ARG A 71 -2.31 15.38 -26.10
C ARG A 71 -3.51 14.63 -26.70
N GLY A 72 -4.74 15.04 -26.40
CA GLY A 72 -5.95 14.41 -26.89
C GLY A 72 -6.45 13.24 -26.04
N VAL A 73 -5.95 13.07 -24.81
CA VAL A 73 -6.51 12.09 -23.87
C VAL A 73 -7.95 12.46 -23.53
N PRO A 74 -8.90 11.52 -23.52
CA PRO A 74 -10.29 11.78 -23.12
C PRO A 74 -10.41 12.34 -21.70
N ALA A 75 -11.28 13.34 -21.53
CA ALA A 75 -11.44 14.05 -20.25
C ALA A 75 -12.16 13.24 -19.16
N ASP A 76 -12.71 12.07 -19.49
CA ASP A 76 -13.26 11.14 -18.52
C ASP A 76 -12.18 10.21 -17.92
N PHE A 77 -10.98 10.14 -18.50
CA PHE A 77 -9.88 9.29 -18.06
C PHE A 77 -10.32 7.82 -17.87
N VAL A 78 -11.27 7.36 -18.69
CA VAL A 78 -11.77 5.98 -18.67
C VAL A 78 -10.95 5.13 -19.64
N ILE A 79 -10.45 4.01 -19.13
CA ILE A 79 -9.80 2.95 -19.89
C ILE A 79 -10.86 1.87 -20.14
N GLU A 80 -11.29 1.75 -21.39
CA GLU A 80 -12.23 0.72 -21.82
C GLU A 80 -11.47 -0.59 -22.11
N ARG A 81 -11.88 -1.70 -21.48
CA ARG A 81 -11.26 -3.01 -21.68
C ARG A 81 -12.28 -4.02 -22.19
N ASP A 82 -11.89 -4.77 -23.21
CA ASP A 82 -12.65 -5.92 -23.74
C ASP A 82 -12.35 -7.20 -22.93
N ASP A 83 -12.52 -7.11 -21.62
CA ASP A 83 -12.40 -8.26 -20.72
C ASP A 83 -13.73 -9.02 -20.62
N PRO A 84 -13.71 -10.36 -20.49
CA PRO A 84 -14.92 -11.14 -20.34
C PRO A 84 -15.64 -10.83 -19.01
N GLU A 85 -16.92 -11.19 -18.94
CA GLU A 85 -17.73 -11.05 -17.71
C GLU A 85 -17.20 -11.83 -16.49
N THR A 86 -16.34 -12.82 -16.73
CA THR A 86 -15.63 -13.57 -15.69
C THR A 86 -14.14 -13.48 -15.93
N TYR A 87 -13.44 -12.83 -15.02
CA TYR A 87 -11.99 -12.59 -15.15
C TYR A 87 -11.34 -12.46 -13.78
N SER A 88 -10.02 -12.32 -13.76
CA SER A 88 -9.29 -11.97 -12.54
C SER A 88 -8.26 -10.89 -12.80
N PHE A 89 -7.92 -10.13 -11.76
CA PHE A 89 -6.84 -9.17 -11.78
C PHE A 89 -6.12 -9.14 -10.43
N MET A 90 -4.89 -8.65 -10.44
CA MET A 90 -4.06 -8.56 -9.24
C MET A 90 -4.07 -7.13 -8.68
N LEU A 91 -3.94 -6.99 -7.37
CA LEU A 91 -3.68 -5.70 -6.73
C LEU A 91 -2.50 -5.84 -5.76
N ILE A 92 -1.52 -4.95 -5.90
CA ILE A 92 -0.34 -4.86 -5.04
C ILE A 92 -0.05 -3.39 -4.74
N ALA A 93 0.58 -3.08 -3.61
CA ALA A 93 0.80 -1.70 -3.17
C ALA A 93 2.16 -1.55 -2.49
N ASP A 94 2.69 -0.32 -2.46
CA ASP A 94 3.88 0.05 -1.67
C ASP A 94 5.09 -0.86 -1.97
N THR A 95 5.35 -1.09 -3.26
CA THR A 95 6.30 -2.10 -3.71
C THR A 95 7.76 -1.63 -3.71
N GLY A 96 7.99 -0.35 -4.00
CA GLY A 96 9.17 0.16 -4.70
C GLY A 96 10.53 0.21 -4.00
N GLU A 97 10.88 -0.69 -3.08
CA GLU A 97 12.21 -0.67 -2.42
C GLU A 97 13.31 -1.33 -3.27
N GLY A 98 12.96 -2.29 -4.14
CA GLY A 98 13.90 -3.00 -5.02
C GLY A 98 14.77 -4.03 -4.30
N ASP A 99 14.33 -4.51 -3.15
CA ASP A 99 15.11 -5.36 -2.26
C ASP A 99 14.39 -6.66 -1.87
N ALA A 100 14.98 -7.43 -0.96
CA ALA A 100 14.53 -8.79 -0.63
C ALA A 100 13.04 -8.87 -0.25
N PRO A 101 12.50 -8.00 0.63
CA PRO A 101 11.07 -7.93 0.90
C PRO A 101 10.17 -7.79 -0.34
N GLN A 102 10.50 -6.90 -1.30
CA GLN A 102 9.72 -6.77 -2.55
C GLN A 102 9.84 -8.03 -3.41
N TYR A 103 11.07 -8.52 -3.63
CA TYR A 103 11.29 -9.69 -4.48
C TYR A 103 10.64 -10.96 -3.90
N ALA A 104 10.52 -11.08 -2.58
CA ALA A 104 9.82 -12.19 -1.93
C ALA A 104 8.33 -12.27 -2.28
N VAL A 105 7.72 -11.19 -2.77
CA VAL A 105 6.33 -11.19 -3.26
C VAL A 105 6.21 -11.78 -4.65
N VAL A 106 7.23 -11.60 -5.50
CA VAL A 106 7.15 -11.85 -6.93
C VAL A 106 6.78 -13.30 -7.27
N PRO A 107 7.42 -14.35 -6.73
CA PRO A 107 7.09 -15.73 -7.09
C PRO A 107 5.64 -16.08 -6.77
N GLY A 108 5.17 -15.75 -5.56
CA GLY A 108 3.79 -16.02 -5.15
C GLY A 108 2.77 -15.21 -5.94
N LEU A 109 3.10 -13.96 -6.30
CA LEU A 109 2.25 -13.12 -7.15
C LEU A 109 2.12 -13.69 -8.56
N LEU A 110 3.19 -14.24 -9.13
CA LEU A 110 3.15 -14.86 -10.46
C LEU A 110 2.34 -16.16 -10.44
N GLU A 111 2.54 -17.00 -9.42
CA GLU A 111 1.78 -18.25 -9.23
C GLU A 111 0.29 -17.97 -9.04
N ALA A 112 -0.05 -17.13 -8.06
CA ALA A 112 -1.43 -16.77 -7.79
C ALA A 112 -2.04 -15.91 -8.91
N GLY A 113 -1.23 -15.21 -9.69
CA GLY A 113 -1.66 -14.31 -10.77
C GLY A 113 -1.82 -14.99 -12.13
N GLU A 114 -1.60 -16.31 -12.23
CA GLU A 114 -1.79 -17.03 -13.49
C GLU A 114 -3.21 -16.80 -14.03
N GLY A 115 -3.29 -16.42 -15.31
CA GLY A 115 -4.54 -16.14 -16.02
C GLY A 115 -5.19 -14.78 -15.71
N SER A 116 -4.58 -13.95 -14.86
CA SER A 116 -5.07 -12.59 -14.61
C SER A 116 -4.91 -11.68 -15.83
N ARG A 117 -5.85 -10.75 -16.01
CA ARG A 117 -5.96 -9.88 -17.20
C ARG A 117 -5.12 -8.61 -17.11
N PHE A 118 -4.85 -8.14 -15.90
CA PHE A 118 -4.02 -6.99 -15.58
C PHE A 118 -3.69 -6.97 -14.08
N ALA A 119 -2.78 -6.10 -13.66
CA ALA A 119 -2.59 -5.75 -12.25
C ALA A 119 -2.83 -4.25 -12.03
N VAL A 120 -3.17 -3.91 -10.79
CA VAL A 120 -3.19 -2.53 -10.29
C VAL A 120 -2.14 -2.40 -9.18
N LEU A 121 -1.24 -1.43 -9.36
CA LEU A 121 -0.26 -1.04 -8.35
C LEU A 121 -0.79 0.19 -7.60
N SER A 122 -1.21 0.00 -6.35
CA SER A 122 -1.84 1.02 -5.52
C SER A 122 -0.81 1.71 -4.63
N SER A 123 -0.46 2.97 -4.91
CA SER A 123 0.40 3.79 -4.06
C SER A 123 1.88 3.39 -4.05
N ASP A 124 2.73 4.39 -3.78
CA ASP A 124 4.18 4.33 -3.58
C ASP A 124 4.89 3.32 -4.48
N VAL A 125 4.80 3.57 -5.79
CA VAL A 125 5.39 2.69 -6.80
C VAL A 125 6.90 2.61 -6.62
N ILE A 126 7.54 3.75 -6.32
CA ILE A 126 8.99 3.86 -6.20
C ILE A 126 9.42 4.60 -4.93
N TYR A 127 10.12 3.88 -4.05
CA TYR A 127 10.84 4.46 -2.93
C TYR A 127 12.27 4.87 -3.32
N PRO A 128 12.90 5.83 -2.62
CA PRO A 128 12.32 6.65 -1.57
C PRO A 128 11.55 7.86 -2.10
N VAL A 129 11.72 8.24 -3.38
CA VAL A 129 11.29 9.55 -3.90
C VAL A 129 10.73 9.52 -5.33
N GLY A 130 10.29 8.39 -5.89
CA GLY A 130 9.60 8.43 -7.18
C GLY A 130 10.46 8.69 -8.43
N SER A 131 11.79 8.63 -8.34
CA SER A 131 12.68 9.02 -9.44
C SER A 131 12.58 8.09 -10.65
N ALA A 132 12.60 8.65 -11.86
CA ALA A 132 12.52 7.87 -13.11
C ALA A 132 13.61 6.79 -13.22
N ASP A 133 14.85 7.10 -12.82
CA ASP A 133 16.01 6.19 -12.92
C ASP A 133 15.89 4.93 -12.04
N ASP A 134 14.98 4.98 -11.06
CA ASP A 134 14.75 3.93 -10.07
C ASP A 134 13.72 2.90 -10.55
N TYR A 135 12.94 3.20 -11.60
CA TYR A 135 11.95 2.28 -12.16
C TYR A 135 12.55 0.99 -12.74
N GLY A 136 13.76 1.05 -13.31
CA GLY A 136 14.44 -0.14 -13.84
C GLY A 136 14.58 -1.26 -12.81
N PRO A 137 15.32 -1.04 -11.71
CA PRO A 137 15.52 -2.06 -10.68
C PRO A 137 14.30 -2.33 -9.78
N LYS A 138 13.32 -1.40 -9.67
CA LYS A 138 12.24 -1.46 -8.68
C LYS A 138 10.85 -1.72 -9.26
N PHE A 139 10.65 -1.57 -10.56
CA PHE A 139 9.39 -1.88 -11.24
C PHE A 139 9.60 -2.81 -12.43
N PHE A 140 10.41 -2.41 -13.42
CA PHE A 140 10.57 -3.18 -14.65
C PHE A 140 11.21 -4.55 -14.40
N ARG A 141 12.26 -4.62 -13.58
CA ARG A 141 12.95 -5.88 -13.27
C ARG A 141 12.13 -6.84 -12.40
N PRO A 142 11.59 -6.44 -11.22
CA PRO A 142 10.84 -7.35 -10.35
C PRO A 142 9.62 -7.95 -11.05
N TYR A 143 8.93 -7.16 -11.86
CA TYR A 143 7.71 -7.59 -12.52
C TYR A 143 7.92 -8.04 -13.97
N ARG A 144 9.15 -8.22 -14.46
CA ARG A 144 9.42 -8.55 -15.87
C ARG A 144 8.63 -9.75 -16.41
N ASP A 145 8.38 -10.73 -15.55
CA ASP A 145 7.75 -12.00 -15.89
C ASP A 145 6.21 -11.99 -15.71
N TYR A 146 5.63 -10.89 -15.21
CA TYR A 146 4.16 -10.73 -15.14
C TYR A 146 3.61 -10.37 -16.53
N ASN A 147 2.97 -11.33 -17.20
CA ASN A 147 2.62 -11.24 -18.62
C ASN A 147 1.24 -10.60 -18.88
N ALA A 148 0.97 -9.48 -18.23
CA ALA A 148 -0.23 -8.67 -18.43
C ALA A 148 0.07 -7.17 -18.15
N PRO A 149 -0.83 -6.25 -18.55
CA PRO A 149 -0.68 -4.83 -18.29
C PRO A 149 -0.67 -4.53 -16.78
N ILE A 150 0.06 -3.50 -16.37
CA ILE A 150 0.06 -3.00 -14.98
C ILE A 150 -0.33 -1.52 -15.00
N TYR A 151 -1.46 -1.21 -14.41
CA TYR A 151 -1.90 0.16 -14.14
C TYR A 151 -1.44 0.57 -12.74
N ALA A 152 -1.31 1.87 -12.47
CA ALA A 152 -0.91 2.34 -11.16
C ALA A 152 -1.63 3.61 -10.76
N ILE A 153 -1.73 3.84 -9.45
CA ILE A 153 -1.99 5.17 -8.89
C ILE A 153 -0.78 5.60 -8.07
N PRO A 154 -0.44 6.90 -8.03
CA PRO A 154 0.72 7.35 -7.29
C PRO A 154 0.42 7.47 -5.80
N GLY A 155 1.45 7.22 -4.99
CA GLY A 155 1.46 7.56 -3.57
C GLY A 155 2.25 8.82 -3.30
N ASN A 156 2.39 9.16 -2.02
CA ASN A 156 3.15 10.32 -1.60
C ASN A 156 4.64 10.21 -1.95
N HIS A 157 5.22 9.00 -1.97
CA HIS A 157 6.62 8.84 -2.34
C HIS A 157 6.89 9.14 -3.81
N ASP A 158 5.90 8.94 -4.69
CA ASP A 158 5.99 9.28 -6.11
C ASP A 158 5.96 10.80 -6.32
N TRP A 159 5.30 11.54 -5.43
CA TRP A 159 5.18 12.98 -5.46
C TRP A 159 6.42 13.75 -4.98
N TYR A 160 7.37 13.10 -4.29
CA TYR A 160 8.59 13.78 -3.85
C TYR A 160 9.48 14.29 -5.00
N ASP A 161 9.31 13.79 -6.23
CA ASP A 161 10.00 14.30 -7.43
C ASP A 161 9.03 14.98 -8.42
N GLY A 162 7.90 15.51 -7.93
CA GLY A 162 6.88 16.19 -8.73
C GLY A 162 6.13 15.27 -9.70
N LEU A 163 6.05 13.98 -9.36
CA LEU A 163 5.38 12.92 -10.13
C LEU A 163 5.99 12.61 -11.52
N THR A 164 7.15 13.20 -11.84
CA THR A 164 7.76 13.08 -13.18
C THR A 164 8.01 11.64 -13.61
N GLY A 165 8.61 10.81 -12.74
CA GLY A 165 8.92 9.41 -13.05
C GLY A 165 7.65 8.59 -13.32
N PHE A 166 6.62 8.76 -12.48
CA PHE A 166 5.34 8.09 -12.64
C PHE A 166 4.65 8.47 -13.96
N MET A 167 4.53 9.78 -14.25
CA MET A 167 3.90 10.26 -15.46
C MET A 167 4.66 9.83 -16.73
N ARG A 168 6.00 9.77 -16.67
CA ARG A 168 6.82 9.29 -17.78
C ARG A 168 6.67 7.79 -18.01
N VAL A 169 6.50 6.99 -16.96
CA VAL A 169 6.44 5.52 -17.04
C VAL A 169 5.05 5.02 -17.42
N PHE A 170 4.02 5.44 -16.68
CA PHE A 170 2.66 4.90 -16.86
C PHE A 170 1.82 5.70 -17.87
N CYS A 171 1.97 7.03 -17.89
CA CYS A 171 1.12 7.91 -18.71
C CYS A 171 1.78 8.36 -20.03
N GLU A 172 3.03 7.93 -20.24
CA GLU A 172 3.89 8.35 -21.35
C GLU A 172 3.95 9.86 -21.55
N ALA A 173 3.84 10.61 -20.45
CA ALA A 173 3.76 12.06 -20.51
C ALA A 173 5.07 12.68 -21.00
N LEU A 174 4.94 13.82 -21.66
CA LEU A 174 6.05 14.71 -21.95
C LEU A 174 6.39 15.52 -20.70
N ALA A 175 7.64 15.95 -20.55
CA ALA A 175 8.02 16.80 -19.43
C ALA A 175 7.18 18.08 -19.38
N LEU A 176 6.71 18.45 -18.19
CA LEU A 176 6.01 19.72 -18.01
C LEU A 176 6.92 20.91 -18.33
N PRO A 177 6.40 22.00 -18.89
CA PRO A 177 7.10 23.28 -18.94
C PRO A 177 7.53 23.74 -17.53
N ALA A 178 8.50 24.65 -17.44
CA ALA A 178 8.87 25.22 -16.15
C ALA A 178 7.69 25.96 -15.51
N ALA A 179 7.45 25.75 -14.21
CA ALA A 179 6.43 26.49 -13.47
C ALA A 179 6.74 27.99 -13.44
N ALA A 180 5.71 28.83 -13.30
CA ALA A 180 5.91 30.25 -13.06
C ALA A 180 6.67 30.48 -11.75
N ARG A 181 7.60 31.45 -11.74
CA ARG A 181 8.38 31.75 -10.54
C ARG A 181 7.48 32.36 -9.45
N PRO A 182 7.49 31.84 -8.21
CA PRO A 182 6.73 32.41 -7.11
C PRO A 182 7.24 33.81 -6.74
N LYS A 183 6.36 34.63 -6.17
CA LYS A 183 6.72 35.97 -5.66
C LYS A 183 7.81 35.85 -4.61
N VAL A 184 8.84 36.70 -4.70
CA VAL A 184 9.99 36.72 -3.77
C VAL A 184 9.52 36.81 -2.31
N LEU A 185 10.13 36.02 -1.42
CA LEU A 185 9.80 35.89 0.01
C LEU A 185 8.42 35.30 0.36
N SER A 186 7.60 34.89 -0.61
CA SER A 186 6.39 34.10 -0.33
C SER A 186 6.72 32.69 0.20
N ALA A 187 5.75 32.01 0.80
CA ALA A 187 5.89 30.59 1.17
C ALA A 187 6.32 29.74 -0.03
N GLY A 188 5.75 30.00 -1.21
CA GLY A 188 6.14 29.36 -2.47
C GLY A 188 7.59 29.63 -2.88
N TRP A 189 8.14 30.82 -2.59
CA TRP A 189 9.55 31.14 -2.88
C TRP A 189 10.52 30.36 -2.00
N TRP A 190 10.27 30.32 -0.69
CA TRP A 190 11.05 29.50 0.25
C TRP A 190 10.94 28.01 -0.08
N ARG A 191 9.75 27.56 -0.52
CA ARG A 191 9.55 26.21 -1.07
C ARG A 191 10.47 25.98 -2.26
N THR A 192 10.39 26.75 -3.35
CA THR A 192 11.26 26.56 -4.53
C THR A 192 12.75 26.55 -4.24
N LEU A 193 13.22 27.28 -3.23
CA LEU A 193 14.65 27.34 -2.91
C LEU A 193 15.15 26.08 -2.17
N LEU A 194 14.27 25.44 -1.39
CA LEU A 194 14.59 24.26 -0.59
C LEU A 194 14.10 22.96 -1.24
N TRP A 195 13.11 23.04 -2.12
CA TRP A 195 12.49 21.92 -2.83
C TRP A 195 13.49 21.27 -3.77
N LYS A 196 13.57 19.95 -3.74
CA LYS A 196 14.37 19.20 -4.70
C LYS A 196 13.69 19.29 -6.08
N SER A 197 14.40 19.82 -7.07
CA SER A 197 13.94 19.74 -8.46
C SER A 197 13.89 18.28 -8.93
N PRO A 198 12.92 17.93 -9.79
CA PRO A 198 12.88 16.61 -10.41
C PRO A 198 14.22 16.26 -11.05
N ALA A 199 14.69 15.04 -10.86
CA ALA A 199 15.86 14.58 -11.61
C ALA A 199 15.47 14.47 -13.10
N ALA A 200 16.30 14.99 -13.99
CA ALA A 200 16.12 14.73 -15.41
C ALA A 200 16.25 13.22 -15.63
N ALA A 201 15.22 12.60 -16.22
CA ALA A 201 15.25 11.17 -16.51
C ALA A 201 16.36 10.88 -17.52
N ASP A 202 17.18 9.86 -17.23
CA ASP A 202 18.07 9.31 -18.23
C ASP A 202 17.23 8.48 -19.23
N GLU A 203 16.88 9.10 -20.36
CA GLU A 203 16.01 8.50 -21.37
C GLU A 203 16.58 7.20 -21.95
N GLN A 204 17.91 7.09 -22.07
CA GLN A 204 18.55 5.86 -22.53
C GLN A 204 18.35 4.75 -21.50
N ARG A 205 18.64 5.04 -20.23
CA ARG A 205 18.47 4.08 -19.14
C ARG A 205 17.01 3.66 -18.95
N LEU A 206 16.07 4.59 -19.14
CA LEU A 206 14.64 4.29 -19.07
C LEU A 206 14.21 3.41 -20.24
N ALA A 207 14.71 3.65 -21.46
CA ALA A 207 14.44 2.79 -22.61
C ALA A 207 15.01 1.37 -22.41
N GLU A 208 16.23 1.25 -21.88
CA GLU A 208 16.83 -0.04 -21.50
C GLU A 208 15.97 -0.75 -20.45
N ALA A 209 15.48 -0.04 -19.44
CA ALA A 209 14.58 -0.59 -18.43
C ALA A 209 13.25 -1.09 -19.03
N ARG A 210 12.64 -0.31 -19.93
CA ARG A 210 11.40 -0.69 -20.64
C ARG A 210 11.55 -1.98 -21.44
N SER A 211 12.74 -2.29 -21.94
CA SER A 211 13.00 -3.53 -22.68
C SER A 211 12.70 -4.79 -21.86
N LEU A 212 12.80 -4.72 -20.52
CA LEU A 212 12.49 -5.82 -19.60
C LEU A 212 10.99 -6.19 -19.57
N ARG A 213 10.10 -5.27 -19.97
CA ARG A 213 8.64 -5.48 -20.06
C ARG A 213 8.09 -4.97 -21.40
N SER A 214 8.68 -5.43 -22.50
CA SER A 214 8.37 -4.96 -23.85
C SER A 214 7.38 -5.86 -24.62
N ALA A 215 6.90 -6.95 -24.02
CA ALA A 215 5.96 -7.84 -24.70
C ALA A 215 4.64 -7.09 -25.02
N PRO A 216 3.99 -7.37 -26.17
CA PRO A 216 2.72 -6.74 -26.51
C PRO A 216 1.63 -6.93 -25.44
N ALA A 217 1.58 -8.10 -24.80
CA ALA A 217 0.62 -8.40 -23.72
C ALA A 217 0.86 -7.59 -22.43
N GLN A 218 2.02 -6.96 -22.27
CA GLN A 218 2.38 -6.19 -21.08
C GLN A 218 2.12 -4.69 -21.24
N GLN A 219 1.76 -4.23 -22.45
CA GLN A 219 1.55 -2.81 -22.72
C GLN A 219 0.27 -2.30 -22.05
N SER A 220 0.34 -1.11 -21.47
CA SER A 220 -0.77 -0.43 -20.80
C SER A 220 -0.83 1.01 -21.27
N GLU A 221 -2.03 1.50 -21.57
CA GLU A 221 -2.27 2.92 -21.79
C GLU A 221 -2.99 3.50 -20.57
N GLN A 222 -2.31 4.36 -19.82
CA GLN A 222 -2.89 5.04 -18.67
C GLN A 222 -3.08 6.53 -18.99
N PRO A 223 -4.30 7.07 -18.84
CA PRO A 223 -4.62 8.42 -19.30
C PRO A 223 -4.05 9.52 -18.40
N GLY A 224 -3.81 9.22 -17.12
CA GLY A 224 -3.34 10.21 -16.15
C GLY A 224 -3.00 9.62 -14.77
N PRO A 225 -2.74 10.48 -13.78
CA PRO A 225 -2.39 10.08 -12.43
C PRO A 225 -3.58 9.46 -11.66
N TYR A 226 -4.79 9.75 -12.10
CA TYR A 226 -6.04 9.10 -11.70
C TYR A 226 -6.77 8.64 -12.97
N TRP A 227 -7.60 7.62 -12.84
CA TRP A 227 -8.26 6.95 -13.96
C TRP A 227 -9.43 6.11 -13.50
N ALA A 228 -10.30 5.74 -14.43
CA ALA A 228 -11.26 4.66 -14.25
C ALA A 228 -10.96 3.54 -15.27
N ILE A 229 -11.14 2.28 -14.90
CA ILE A 229 -11.09 1.13 -15.79
C ILE A 229 -12.47 0.50 -15.81
N ASP A 230 -13.03 0.34 -17.00
CA ASP A 230 -14.20 -0.49 -17.25
C ASP A 230 -13.76 -1.86 -17.74
N SER A 231 -14.09 -2.90 -16.98
CA SER A 231 -13.67 -4.28 -17.26
C SER A 231 -14.79 -5.24 -16.85
N GLY A 232 -15.44 -5.86 -17.84
CA GLY A 232 -16.62 -6.70 -17.62
C GLY A 232 -17.71 -5.98 -16.81
N PRO A 233 -18.25 -6.59 -15.73
CA PRO A 233 -19.33 -6.00 -14.94
C PRO A 233 -18.85 -4.93 -13.95
N LEU A 234 -17.54 -4.72 -13.82
CA LEU A 234 -16.94 -3.92 -12.76
C LEU A 234 -16.29 -2.64 -13.30
N ARG A 235 -16.45 -1.53 -12.57
CA ARG A 235 -15.64 -0.32 -12.76
C ARG A 235 -14.64 -0.17 -11.59
N ILE A 236 -13.37 0.02 -11.91
CA ILE A 236 -12.30 0.24 -10.93
C ILE A 236 -11.84 1.68 -11.06
N ILE A 237 -11.83 2.44 -9.97
CA ILE A 237 -11.50 3.88 -9.99
C ILE A 237 -10.26 4.11 -9.14
N GLY A 238 -9.18 4.57 -9.77
CA GLY A 238 -7.95 4.95 -9.10
C GLY A 238 -7.88 6.45 -8.87
N ILE A 239 -7.64 6.87 -7.63
CA ILE A 239 -7.46 8.29 -7.26
C ILE A 239 -6.03 8.58 -6.77
N ASP A 240 -5.58 9.81 -7.03
CA ASP A 240 -4.30 10.33 -6.58
C ASP A 240 -4.52 11.26 -5.38
N THR A 241 -4.08 10.81 -4.21
CA THR A 241 -4.24 11.51 -2.92
C THR A 241 -3.08 12.44 -2.56
N GLY A 242 -2.07 12.52 -3.43
CA GLY A 242 -0.95 13.43 -3.28
C GLY A 242 -0.08 13.19 -2.05
N LEU A 243 0.62 14.24 -1.62
CA LEU A 243 1.46 14.18 -0.43
C LEU A 243 0.63 14.11 0.86
N LEU A 244 -0.44 14.88 0.99
CA LEU A 244 -1.11 15.07 2.29
C LEU A 244 -2.43 14.30 2.47
N GLY A 245 -2.84 13.47 1.51
CA GLY A 245 -4.00 12.57 1.67
C GLY A 245 -5.36 13.18 1.32
N GLY A 246 -5.40 14.16 0.41
CA GLY A 246 -6.61 14.80 -0.09
C GLY A 246 -6.58 14.96 -1.62
N ILE A 247 -7.72 15.31 -2.22
CA ILE A 247 -7.82 15.55 -3.67
C ILE A 247 -8.26 16.99 -3.97
N ASP A 248 -7.76 17.52 -5.09
CA ASP A 248 -8.16 18.83 -5.58
C ASP A 248 -9.61 18.82 -6.12
N LYS A 249 -10.11 20.02 -6.38
CA LYS A 249 -11.48 20.24 -6.85
C LYS A 249 -11.75 19.57 -8.20
N GLU A 250 -10.80 19.60 -9.14
CA GLU A 250 -10.99 19.06 -10.49
C GLU A 250 -11.10 17.53 -10.44
N GLN A 251 -10.20 16.87 -9.71
CA GLN A 251 -10.28 15.43 -9.47
C GLN A 251 -11.54 15.06 -8.68
N GLY A 252 -11.96 15.88 -7.71
CA GLY A 252 -13.20 15.66 -6.97
C GLY A 252 -14.46 15.78 -7.84
N GLU A 253 -14.52 16.76 -8.73
CA GLU A 253 -15.60 16.89 -9.71
C GLU A 253 -15.58 15.75 -10.74
N TRP A 254 -14.40 15.33 -11.19
CA TRP A 254 -14.23 14.16 -12.04
C TRP A 254 -14.75 12.89 -11.35
N LEU A 255 -14.32 12.64 -10.10
CA LEU A 255 -14.72 11.47 -9.32
C LEU A 255 -16.23 11.39 -9.17
N ARG A 256 -16.89 12.52 -8.85
CA ARG A 256 -18.36 12.58 -8.76
C ARG A 256 -19.05 12.18 -10.05
N ARG A 257 -18.51 12.60 -11.21
CA ARG A 257 -19.07 12.26 -12.53
C ARG A 257 -18.88 10.78 -12.87
N VAL A 258 -17.66 10.25 -12.75
CA VAL A 258 -17.35 8.86 -13.14
C VAL A 258 -17.92 7.82 -12.17
N SER A 259 -18.25 8.23 -10.95
CA SER A 259 -18.86 7.37 -9.92
C SER A 259 -20.35 7.13 -10.13
N GLN A 260 -21.04 7.93 -10.94
CA GLN A 260 -22.50 7.80 -11.10
C GLN A 260 -22.90 6.46 -11.75
N GLY A 261 -24.11 6.01 -11.40
CA GLY A 261 -24.81 4.93 -12.09
C GLY A 261 -24.62 3.55 -11.44
N PRO A 262 -25.38 2.55 -11.89
CA PRO A 262 -25.61 1.31 -11.15
C PRO A 262 -24.50 0.26 -11.31
N ARG A 263 -23.49 0.49 -12.18
CA ARG A 263 -22.37 -0.46 -12.31
C ARG A 263 -21.64 -0.55 -10.96
N PRO A 264 -21.37 -1.75 -10.41
CA PRO A 264 -20.59 -1.91 -9.20
C PRO A 264 -19.18 -1.33 -9.33
N LYS A 265 -18.67 -0.73 -8.24
CA LYS A 265 -17.39 -0.03 -8.26
C LYS A 265 -16.44 -0.44 -7.15
N ILE A 266 -15.14 -0.46 -7.45
CA ILE A 266 -14.07 -0.48 -6.44
C ILE A 266 -13.32 0.85 -6.51
N LEU A 267 -13.11 1.48 -5.36
CA LEU A 267 -12.15 2.57 -5.23
C LEU A 267 -10.76 2.01 -4.92
N VAL A 268 -9.74 2.48 -5.62
CA VAL A 268 -8.32 2.26 -5.32
C VAL A 268 -7.71 3.62 -4.98
N THR A 269 -7.08 3.74 -3.80
CA THR A 269 -6.61 5.03 -3.27
C THR A 269 -5.23 4.93 -2.64
N GLY A 270 -4.46 6.02 -2.69
CA GLY A 270 -3.13 6.08 -2.10
C GLY A 270 -3.16 5.83 -0.59
N SER A 271 -4.13 6.42 0.11
CA SER A 271 -4.28 6.31 1.57
C SER A 271 -5.63 5.70 1.96
N PRO A 272 -5.68 4.74 2.91
CA PRO A 272 -6.89 4.01 3.25
C PRO A 272 -7.87 4.85 4.07
N ILE A 273 -9.17 4.66 3.80
CA ILE A 273 -10.26 5.37 4.48
C ILE A 273 -10.43 4.87 5.93
N TYR A 274 -10.46 3.56 6.13
CA TYR A 274 -10.46 2.96 7.47
C TYR A 274 -9.13 2.26 7.72
N VAL A 275 -8.43 2.67 8.77
CA VAL A 275 -7.13 2.10 9.12
C VAL A 275 -6.80 2.29 10.59
N ASP A 276 -6.22 1.26 11.21
CA ASP A 276 -5.84 1.25 12.62
C ASP A 276 -6.98 1.68 13.58
N ASP A 277 -8.21 1.23 13.32
CA ASP A 277 -9.43 1.63 14.05
C ASP A 277 -9.74 3.14 13.97
N LYS A 278 -9.43 3.77 12.84
CA LYS A 278 -9.71 5.19 12.59
C LYS A 278 -10.34 5.41 11.24
N TYR A 279 -11.11 6.47 11.16
CA TYR A 279 -11.79 6.93 9.95
C TYR A 279 -11.09 8.18 9.39
N HIS A 280 -10.70 8.12 8.12
CA HIS A 280 -10.06 9.18 7.35
C HIS A 280 -10.76 9.31 6.00
N PRO A 281 -11.81 10.14 5.89
CA PRO A 281 -12.72 10.12 4.73
C PRO A 281 -12.13 10.64 3.41
N CYS A 282 -10.89 11.12 3.41
CA CYS A 282 -10.21 11.83 2.32
C CYS A 282 -10.97 13.09 1.84
N ALA A 283 -10.48 14.27 2.23
CA ALA A 283 -11.14 15.54 1.93
C ALA A 283 -11.02 15.92 0.46
N ILE A 284 -12.08 16.53 -0.09
CA ILE A 284 -12.13 17.10 -1.43
C ILE A 284 -12.10 18.62 -1.34
N GLU A 285 -11.18 19.26 -2.05
CA GLU A 285 -11.16 20.72 -2.16
C GLU A 285 -12.46 21.23 -2.80
N GLY A 286 -13.08 22.24 -2.17
CA GLY A 286 -14.40 22.74 -2.56
C GLY A 286 -15.58 22.07 -1.85
N GLY A 287 -15.33 21.03 -1.04
CA GLY A 287 -16.31 20.48 -0.10
C GLY A 287 -16.58 18.98 -0.27
N GLY A 288 -17.03 18.37 0.83
CA GLY A 288 -17.31 16.95 0.94
C GLY A 288 -16.05 16.06 1.02
N THR A 289 -16.25 14.75 0.94
CA THR A 289 -15.17 13.76 1.04
C THR A 289 -15.31 12.66 -0.01
N VAL A 290 -14.22 11.94 -0.27
CA VAL A 290 -14.25 10.75 -1.14
C VAL A 290 -15.16 9.68 -0.55
N ASP A 291 -15.11 9.47 0.77
CA ASP A 291 -15.97 8.45 1.40
C ASP A 291 -17.46 8.79 1.32
N GLU A 292 -17.85 10.07 1.26
CA GLU A 292 -19.25 10.44 1.00
C GLU A 292 -19.71 9.96 -0.38
N ILE A 293 -18.85 10.00 -1.40
CA ILE A 293 -19.13 9.48 -2.75
C ILE A 293 -19.16 7.94 -2.74
N VAL A 294 -18.23 7.30 -2.02
CA VAL A 294 -18.17 5.83 -1.90
C VAL A 294 -19.43 5.30 -1.22
N ARG A 295 -19.91 5.99 -0.18
CA ARG A 295 -21.09 5.60 0.59
C ARG A 295 -22.42 5.91 -0.08
N ASP A 296 -22.42 6.78 -1.09
CA ASP A 296 -23.61 7.10 -1.85
C ASP A 296 -24.16 5.87 -2.58
N ALA A 297 -25.42 5.51 -2.29
CA ALA A 297 -26.09 4.37 -2.89
C ALA A 297 -26.19 4.48 -4.42
N ASP A 298 -26.31 5.70 -4.95
CA ASP A 298 -26.40 5.95 -6.40
C ASP A 298 -25.06 5.73 -7.12
N CYS A 299 -23.96 5.67 -6.36
CA CYS A 299 -22.62 5.40 -6.88
C CYS A 299 -22.24 3.91 -6.85
N HIS A 300 -22.96 3.08 -6.10
CA HIS A 300 -22.81 1.61 -6.05
C HIS A 300 -21.36 1.09 -5.85
N TYR A 301 -20.57 1.71 -4.96
CA TYR A 301 -19.27 1.14 -4.57
C TYR A 301 -19.44 -0.08 -3.68
N VAL A 302 -18.67 -1.14 -3.94
CA VAL A 302 -18.69 -2.37 -3.14
C VAL A 302 -17.44 -2.53 -2.29
N ALA A 303 -16.34 -1.86 -2.66
CA ALA A 303 -15.11 -1.87 -1.89
C ALA A 303 -14.29 -0.57 -2.08
N ALA A 304 -13.45 -0.27 -1.09
CA ALA A 304 -12.42 0.76 -1.16
C ALA A 304 -11.09 0.21 -0.62
N ILE A 305 -10.05 0.21 -1.46
CA ILE A 305 -8.77 -0.44 -1.21
C ILE A 305 -7.66 0.63 -1.20
N GLY A 306 -6.92 0.74 -0.09
CA GLY A 306 -5.86 1.73 0.10
C GLY A 306 -4.47 1.14 0.34
N GLY A 307 -3.42 1.84 -0.13
CA GLY A 307 -1.99 1.57 0.14
C GLY A 307 -1.46 2.30 1.38
N ASP A 308 -0.21 2.80 1.35
CA ASP A 308 0.50 3.62 2.36
C ASP A 308 0.82 2.90 3.69
N ILE A 309 -0.09 2.06 4.17
CA ILE A 309 0.09 1.31 5.41
C ILE A 309 0.49 -0.11 5.07
N HIS A 310 1.78 -0.39 5.29
CA HIS A 310 2.51 -1.62 4.96
C HIS A 310 2.15 -2.84 5.83
N ASN A 311 0.86 -3.14 5.88
CA ASN A 311 0.25 -4.37 6.34
C ASN A 311 -1.09 -4.54 5.62
N TYR A 312 -1.82 -5.59 5.96
CA TYR A 312 -3.17 -5.83 5.51
C TYR A 312 -4.16 -5.59 6.65
N GLN A 313 -5.29 -4.96 6.34
CA GLN A 313 -6.43 -4.80 7.26
C GLN A 313 -7.74 -4.87 6.47
N HIS A 314 -8.78 -5.41 7.06
CA HIS A 314 -10.10 -5.51 6.44
C HIS A 314 -11.19 -5.11 7.43
N TYR A 315 -12.04 -4.18 6.97
CA TYR A 315 -13.15 -3.59 7.71
C TYR A 315 -14.43 -3.68 6.85
N PRO A 316 -15.29 -4.70 7.08
CA PRO A 316 -16.62 -4.74 6.47
C PRO A 316 -17.54 -3.74 7.17
N VAL A 317 -17.89 -2.64 6.51
CA VAL A 317 -18.66 -1.55 7.11
C VAL A 317 -20.09 -1.57 6.58
N ASP A 318 -21.08 -1.58 7.49
CA ASP A 318 -22.48 -1.38 7.15
C ASP A 318 -22.74 0.11 6.83
N VAL A 319 -23.30 0.35 5.65
CA VAL A 319 -23.70 1.66 5.14
C VAL A 319 -25.15 1.52 4.71
N ASP A 320 -26.06 1.91 5.60
CA ASP A 320 -27.51 1.88 5.38
C ASP A 320 -28.03 0.51 4.92
N GLY A 321 -27.53 -0.57 5.54
CA GLY A 321 -27.93 -1.95 5.23
C GLY A 321 -27.19 -2.60 4.06
N ARG A 322 -26.20 -1.91 3.49
CA ARG A 322 -25.30 -2.43 2.45
C ARG A 322 -23.87 -2.48 2.99
N THR A 323 -23.18 -3.60 2.81
CA THR A 323 -21.79 -3.72 3.25
C THR A 323 -20.85 -3.17 2.19
N ILE A 324 -19.96 -2.25 2.58
CA ILE A 324 -18.82 -1.81 1.77
C ILE A 324 -17.54 -2.36 2.40
N GLU A 325 -16.72 -3.02 1.60
CA GLU A 325 -15.48 -3.62 2.06
C GLU A 325 -14.32 -2.63 2.01
N TYR A 326 -13.87 -2.16 3.17
CA TYR A 326 -12.72 -1.27 3.27
C TYR A 326 -11.46 -2.09 3.58
N VAL A 327 -10.47 -2.01 2.69
CA VAL A 327 -9.25 -2.83 2.74
C VAL A 327 -8.01 -1.95 2.76
N VAL A 328 -7.11 -2.21 3.69
CA VAL A 328 -5.73 -1.74 3.66
C VAL A 328 -4.88 -2.84 3.04
N SER A 329 -4.10 -2.53 2.02
CA SER A 329 -3.36 -3.53 1.25
C SER A 329 -1.90 -3.15 0.97
N GLY A 330 -1.22 -2.40 1.85
CA GLY A 330 0.12 -1.88 1.60
C GLY A 330 1.29 -2.86 1.72
N GLY A 331 1.02 -4.15 1.82
CA GLY A 331 2.03 -5.16 2.14
C GLY A 331 2.97 -5.57 1.00
N GLY A 332 3.07 -4.84 -0.12
CA GLY A 332 3.67 -5.36 -1.36
C GLY A 332 5.19 -5.27 -1.50
N GLY A 333 5.89 -4.58 -0.58
CA GLY A 333 7.36 -4.59 -0.59
C GLY A 333 8.00 -3.82 0.55
N ALA A 334 7.62 -2.57 0.74
CA ALA A 334 8.24 -1.68 1.71
C ALA A 334 8.13 -2.16 3.16
N PHE A 335 9.02 -1.70 4.04
CA PHE A 335 9.11 -2.11 5.45
C PHE A 335 7.75 -2.29 6.14
N MET A 336 7.60 -3.33 6.97
CA MET A 336 6.30 -3.60 7.61
C MET A 336 5.88 -2.50 8.58
N HIS A 337 4.58 -2.15 8.58
CA HIS A 337 3.92 -1.35 9.61
C HIS A 337 3.28 -2.27 10.67
N ALA A 338 3.49 -1.96 11.95
CA ALA A 338 3.03 -2.82 13.04
C ALA A 338 1.50 -2.95 13.10
N THR A 339 0.98 -4.18 13.19
CA THR A 339 -0.45 -4.43 13.46
C THR A 339 -0.73 -4.53 14.96
N HIS A 340 0.27 -4.87 15.78
CA HIS A 340 0.11 -5.02 17.24
C HIS A 340 -0.18 -3.72 18.01
N ILE A 341 -0.08 -2.58 17.32
CA ILE A 341 -0.41 -1.24 17.81
C ILE A 341 -1.88 -0.85 17.53
N ILE A 342 -2.58 -1.63 16.70
CA ILE A 342 -4.00 -1.44 16.40
C ILE A 342 -4.77 -1.74 17.70
N PRO A 343 -5.62 -0.81 18.17
CA PRO A 343 -6.42 -1.03 19.37
C PRO A 343 -7.51 -2.06 19.10
N ARG A 344 -8.36 -2.30 20.11
CA ARG A 344 -9.57 -3.07 19.90
C ARG A 344 -10.45 -2.35 18.87
N VAL A 345 -10.84 -3.01 17.80
CA VAL A 345 -11.63 -2.44 16.70
C VAL A 345 -13.06 -2.19 17.14
N THR A 346 -13.52 -0.98 16.86
CA THR A 346 -14.86 -0.44 17.14
C THR A 346 -15.35 0.58 16.09
N VAL A 347 -14.45 1.05 15.21
CA VAL A 347 -14.76 2.05 14.19
C VAL A 347 -15.89 1.58 13.27
N ALA A 348 -16.81 2.49 12.95
CA ALA A 348 -17.94 2.24 12.06
C ALA A 348 -18.78 0.98 12.41
N GLY A 349 -18.83 0.60 13.68
CA GLY A 349 -19.58 -0.58 14.14
C GLY A 349 -18.88 -1.92 13.88
N VAL A 350 -17.71 -1.92 13.25
CA VAL A 350 -16.93 -3.14 12.99
C VAL A 350 -16.43 -3.73 14.30
N THR A 351 -16.54 -5.06 14.43
CA THR A 351 -16.09 -5.77 15.63
C THR A 351 -14.82 -6.58 15.36
N GLU A 352 -14.20 -7.09 16.44
CA GLU A 352 -13.06 -8.00 16.35
C GLU A 352 -13.39 -9.35 15.70
N GLN A 353 -14.68 -9.70 15.58
CA GLN A 353 -15.11 -10.93 14.89
C GLN A 353 -15.00 -10.76 13.37
N ASP A 354 -15.26 -9.55 12.88
CA ASP A 354 -15.32 -9.22 11.46
C ASP A 354 -13.96 -8.71 10.96
N PHE A 355 -13.25 -7.95 11.80
CA PHE A 355 -11.93 -7.42 11.49
C PHE A 355 -10.90 -8.52 11.16
N ARG A 356 -10.12 -8.28 10.10
CA ARG A 356 -8.94 -9.09 9.76
C ARG A 356 -7.72 -8.20 9.60
N CYS A 357 -6.54 -8.75 9.90
CA CYS A 357 -5.27 -8.11 9.58
C CYS A 357 -4.18 -9.14 9.35
N TYR A 358 -3.21 -8.79 8.51
CA TYR A 358 -1.99 -9.56 8.30
C TYR A 358 -0.76 -8.61 8.32
N PRO A 359 0.30 -8.93 9.08
CA PRO A 359 0.40 -10.07 10.00
C PRO A 359 -0.57 -9.95 11.17
N LEU A 360 -0.88 -11.09 11.81
CA LEU A 360 -1.63 -11.07 13.06
C LEU A 360 -0.91 -10.19 14.10
N ARG A 361 -1.68 -9.52 14.96
CA ARG A 361 -1.14 -8.68 16.04
C ARG A 361 -0.11 -9.43 16.91
N GLY A 362 -0.30 -10.73 17.13
CA GLY A 362 0.69 -11.57 17.83
C GLY A 362 2.02 -11.72 17.07
N ASP A 363 1.96 -12.02 15.77
CA ASP A 363 3.15 -12.17 14.92
C ASP A 363 3.91 -10.86 14.75
N SER A 364 3.17 -9.76 14.56
CA SER A 364 3.76 -8.43 14.52
C SER A 364 4.53 -8.10 15.80
N LEU A 365 3.95 -8.35 16.98
CA LEU A 365 4.63 -8.10 18.25
C LEU A 365 5.88 -8.99 18.43
N ALA A 366 5.80 -10.27 18.05
CA ALA A 366 6.94 -11.19 18.10
C ALA A 366 8.08 -10.73 17.17
N PHE A 367 7.74 -10.33 15.93
CA PHE A 367 8.68 -9.78 14.95
C PHE A 367 9.40 -8.54 15.49
N TYR A 368 8.66 -7.54 15.95
CA TYR A 368 9.24 -6.31 16.49
C TYR A 368 10.02 -6.57 17.79
N GLY A 369 9.60 -7.52 18.62
CA GLY A 369 10.37 -8.00 19.77
C GLY A 369 11.73 -8.56 19.37
N GLY A 370 11.78 -9.39 18.33
CA GLY A 370 13.03 -9.89 17.76
C GLY A 370 13.92 -8.77 17.19
N LEU A 371 13.32 -7.84 16.43
CA LEU A 371 13.99 -6.69 15.82
C LEU A 371 14.65 -5.79 16.88
N TYR A 372 13.87 -5.29 17.85
CA TYR A 372 14.41 -4.43 18.91
C TYR A 372 15.35 -5.18 19.84
N GLY A 373 15.12 -6.47 20.08
CA GLY A 373 16.05 -7.33 20.81
C GLY A 373 17.43 -7.40 20.17
N ARG A 374 17.50 -7.48 18.82
CA ARG A 374 18.77 -7.38 18.08
C ARG A 374 19.37 -5.99 18.16
N ARG A 375 18.58 -4.96 17.84
CA ARG A 375 19.03 -3.56 17.75
C ARG A 375 19.59 -3.03 19.07
N LEU A 376 18.95 -3.36 20.19
CA LEU A 376 19.34 -2.93 21.53
C LEU A 376 20.28 -3.93 22.23
N ARG A 377 20.68 -5.02 21.55
CA ARG A 377 21.47 -6.12 22.13
C ARG A 377 20.84 -6.75 23.39
N MET A 378 19.51 -6.70 23.50
CA MET A 378 18.72 -7.20 24.64
C MET A 378 17.77 -8.33 24.21
N LYS A 379 18.24 -9.29 23.40
CA LYS A 379 17.41 -10.38 22.86
C LYS A 379 16.63 -11.14 23.95
N ARG A 380 17.28 -11.48 25.06
CA ARG A 380 16.66 -12.20 26.19
C ARG A 380 15.48 -11.45 26.82
N PHE A 381 15.45 -10.13 26.70
CA PHE A 381 14.39 -9.30 27.23
C PHE A 381 13.27 -9.07 26.23
N PHE A 382 13.57 -8.68 24.98
CA PHE A 382 12.55 -8.33 23.99
C PHE A 382 11.97 -9.51 23.17
N ALA A 383 12.71 -10.60 22.98
CA ALA A 383 12.25 -11.68 22.10
C ALA A 383 11.05 -12.42 22.68
N LEU A 384 9.91 -12.37 21.99
CA LEU A 384 8.70 -13.12 22.33
C LEU A 384 8.47 -14.19 21.28
N THR A 385 7.97 -15.36 21.70
CA THR A 385 7.37 -16.30 20.72
C THR A 385 6.04 -15.73 20.22
N SER A 386 5.59 -16.19 19.05
CA SER A 386 4.27 -15.84 18.49
C SER A 386 3.14 -16.14 19.47
N GLU A 387 3.24 -17.24 20.22
CA GLU A 387 2.31 -17.63 21.29
C GLU A 387 2.31 -16.67 22.48
N GLN A 388 3.49 -16.34 23.02
CA GLN A 388 3.63 -15.38 24.12
C GLN A 388 3.09 -14.00 23.74
N ALA A 389 3.37 -13.57 22.51
CA ALA A 389 2.88 -12.33 21.94
C ALA A 389 1.35 -12.35 21.78
N SER A 390 0.78 -13.42 21.23
CA SER A 390 -0.67 -13.58 21.07
C SER A 390 -1.40 -13.55 22.42
N ALA A 391 -0.87 -14.25 23.44
CA ALA A 391 -1.47 -14.27 24.77
C ALA A 391 -1.49 -12.89 25.44
N VAL A 392 -0.40 -12.10 25.32
CA VAL A 392 -0.37 -10.76 25.92
C VAL A 392 -1.24 -9.76 25.16
N ILE A 393 -1.36 -9.88 23.83
CA ILE A 393 -2.28 -9.08 23.01
C ILE A 393 -3.73 -9.34 23.44
N ALA A 394 -4.15 -10.60 23.46
CA ALA A 394 -5.50 -11.01 23.86
C ALA A 394 -5.86 -10.45 25.24
N LYS A 395 -4.95 -10.56 26.21
CA LYS A 395 -5.15 -10.03 27.57
C LYS A 395 -5.22 -8.50 27.61
N ARG A 396 -4.38 -7.79 26.85
CA ARG A 396 -4.33 -6.31 26.86
C ARG A 396 -5.54 -5.68 26.19
N LEU A 397 -5.94 -6.22 25.05
CA LEU A 397 -7.08 -5.71 24.28
C LEU A 397 -8.43 -6.25 24.78
N GLY A 398 -8.42 -7.35 25.55
CA GLY A 398 -9.63 -8.00 26.03
C GLY A 398 -10.40 -8.69 24.89
N ILE A 399 -9.66 -9.36 24.01
CA ILE A 399 -10.17 -10.04 22.81
C ILE A 399 -9.72 -11.50 22.83
N PRO A 400 -10.44 -12.43 22.18
CA PRO A 400 -9.93 -13.78 21.99
C PRO A 400 -8.67 -13.75 21.10
N PRO A 401 -7.68 -14.62 21.36
CA PRO A 401 -6.52 -14.72 20.48
C PRO A 401 -6.94 -15.38 19.15
N THR A 402 -6.46 -14.84 18.02
CA THR A 402 -6.74 -15.42 16.70
C THR A 402 -6.21 -16.85 16.57
N ARG A 403 -4.99 -17.10 17.05
CA ARG A 403 -4.45 -18.45 17.25
C ARG A 403 -4.56 -18.83 18.72
N THR A 404 -5.20 -19.96 18.99
CA THR A 404 -5.28 -20.50 20.35
C THR A 404 -3.90 -20.69 20.95
N THR A 405 -3.71 -20.27 22.20
CA THR A 405 -2.42 -20.38 22.89
C THR A 405 -2.63 -20.62 24.38
N THR A 406 -1.75 -21.42 24.97
CA THR A 406 -1.68 -21.69 26.42
C THR A 406 -0.56 -20.90 27.11
N ALA A 407 0.16 -20.04 26.37
CA ALA A 407 1.30 -19.30 26.89
C ALA A 407 0.89 -18.35 28.02
N ALA A 408 1.63 -18.39 29.13
CA ALA A 408 1.34 -17.55 30.29
C ALA A 408 1.73 -16.08 30.05
N VAL A 409 0.84 -15.15 30.45
CA VAL A 409 1.13 -13.71 30.39
C VAL A 409 1.89 -13.24 31.65
N THR A 410 3.22 -13.25 31.54
CA THR A 410 4.18 -12.83 32.58
C THR A 410 4.32 -11.30 32.68
N LEU A 411 5.03 -10.83 33.71
CA LEU A 411 5.35 -9.41 33.88
C LEU A 411 6.26 -8.90 32.75
N ARG A 412 7.22 -9.72 32.31
CA ARG A 412 8.10 -9.44 31.17
C ARG A 412 7.31 -9.24 29.87
N THR A 413 6.40 -10.16 29.53
CA THR A 413 5.63 -10.04 28.28
C THR A 413 4.73 -8.80 28.30
N ARG A 414 4.14 -8.45 29.46
CA ARG A 414 3.39 -7.20 29.64
C ARG A 414 4.27 -5.96 29.45
N LEU A 415 5.49 -5.95 29.98
CA LEU A 415 6.40 -4.82 29.86
C LEU A 415 6.85 -4.63 28.40
N VAL A 416 7.26 -5.72 27.73
CA VAL A 416 7.63 -5.69 26.31
C VAL A 416 6.48 -5.19 25.44
N ALA A 417 5.27 -5.71 25.64
CA ALA A 417 4.08 -5.23 24.92
C ALA A 417 3.82 -3.73 25.15
N SER A 418 4.05 -3.22 26.36
CA SER A 418 3.94 -1.78 26.64
C SER A 418 4.98 -0.95 25.89
N LEU A 419 6.24 -1.38 25.96
CA LEU A 419 7.36 -0.70 25.32
C LEU A 419 7.18 -0.68 23.81
N LEU A 420 6.65 -1.76 23.22
CA LEU A 420 6.39 -1.85 21.79
C LEU A 420 5.03 -1.25 21.37
N GLY A 421 4.31 -0.59 22.30
CA GLY A 421 3.17 0.24 21.95
C GLY A 421 1.84 -0.49 21.80
N VAL A 422 1.73 -1.75 22.25
CA VAL A 422 0.45 -2.45 22.33
C VAL A 422 -0.52 -1.63 23.20
N PRO A 423 -1.69 -1.24 22.66
CA PRO A 423 -2.67 -0.46 23.40
C PRO A 423 -3.07 -1.13 24.70
N SER A 424 -3.31 -0.32 25.72
CA SER A 424 -3.92 -0.77 26.97
C SER A 424 -5.43 -0.53 26.88
N ARG A 425 -6.18 -1.05 27.84
CA ARG A 425 -7.60 -0.69 28.04
C ARG A 425 -7.79 0.84 28.05
N PRO A 426 -8.99 1.36 27.71
CA PRO A 426 -9.20 2.73 27.21
C PRO A 426 -8.68 3.89 28.10
N HIS A 427 -8.35 3.63 29.36
CA HIS A 427 -7.97 4.63 30.35
C HIS A 427 -6.47 4.62 30.73
N GLY A 428 -5.64 3.76 30.11
CA GLY A 428 -4.22 3.65 30.44
C GLY A 428 -3.31 4.51 29.55
N ARG A 429 -2.86 5.67 30.01
CA ARG A 429 -1.74 6.40 29.37
C ARG A 429 -0.42 5.67 29.67
N SER A 430 0.29 5.22 28.63
CA SER A 430 1.68 4.73 28.74
C SER A 430 2.63 5.90 28.57
N TRP A 431 3.43 6.20 29.58
CA TRP A 431 4.35 7.35 29.61
C TRP A 431 5.61 7.17 28.73
N PHE A 432 5.93 5.94 28.32
CA PHE A 432 7.07 5.64 27.44
C PHE A 432 6.68 4.56 26.42
N ARG A 433 6.98 4.79 25.14
CA ARG A 433 6.78 3.84 24.03
C ARG A 433 7.96 3.97 23.07
N LEU A 434 8.51 2.84 22.64
CA LEU A 434 9.43 2.82 21.51
C LEU A 434 8.68 3.27 20.25
N PRO A 435 9.37 3.89 19.28
CA PRO A 435 8.75 4.33 18.03
C PRO A 435 8.40 3.11 17.17
N VAL A 436 7.25 2.49 17.47
CA VAL A 436 6.71 1.35 16.73
C VAL A 436 5.58 1.77 15.77
N ARG A 437 5.00 2.96 16.00
CA ARG A 437 3.96 3.56 15.14
C ARG A 437 4.37 4.83 14.41
N LYS A 438 5.04 5.80 15.05
CA LYS A 438 4.97 7.20 14.54
C LYS A 438 6.14 8.07 14.96
N ILE A 439 6.59 8.90 14.02
CA ILE A 439 6.41 10.37 14.09
C ILE A 439 6.12 10.88 12.66
N TYR A 440 4.83 11.03 12.35
CA TYR A 440 4.27 11.60 11.11
C TYR A 440 4.67 10.93 9.78
N THR A 441 3.67 10.79 8.93
CA THR A 441 3.54 10.00 7.70
C THR A 441 4.66 10.06 6.66
N GLN A 442 5.79 10.76 6.80
CA GLN A 442 6.62 11.07 5.61
C GLN A 442 8.13 11.14 5.73
N VAL A 443 8.77 10.81 6.88
CA VAL A 443 10.23 11.08 6.96
C VAL A 443 11.05 10.08 7.73
N LEU A 444 10.54 9.47 8.82
CA LEU A 444 11.42 8.80 9.78
C LEU A 444 10.84 7.51 10.40
N SER A 445 10.28 6.61 9.59
CA SER A 445 9.93 5.23 10.02
C SER A 445 10.73 4.08 9.35
N PRO A 446 12.09 4.07 9.33
CA PRO A 446 12.88 3.21 8.44
C PRO A 446 13.55 2.03 9.12
N GLY A 447 13.47 2.02 10.46
CA GLY A 447 14.32 1.18 11.30
C GLY A 447 13.89 -0.26 11.40
N SER A 448 12.79 -0.63 10.72
CA SER A 448 12.17 -1.95 10.74
C SER A 448 12.38 -2.78 9.47
N VAL A 449 13.07 -2.24 8.45
CA VAL A 449 13.46 -3.06 7.29
C VAL A 449 14.33 -4.22 7.79
N THR A 450 13.85 -5.44 7.55
CA THR A 450 14.62 -6.66 7.77
C THR A 450 14.87 -7.32 6.42
N TYR A 451 16.08 -7.79 6.21
CA TYR A 451 16.49 -8.52 4.99
C TYR A 451 16.53 -10.03 5.24
N THR A 452 15.74 -10.51 6.20
CA THR A 452 15.64 -11.91 6.58
C THR A 452 14.17 -12.26 6.81
N PRO A 453 13.66 -13.34 6.19
CA PRO A 453 12.32 -13.86 6.44
C PRO A 453 12.03 -14.15 7.93
N PRO A 454 10.75 -14.17 8.36
CA PRO A 454 9.57 -13.84 7.56
C PRO A 454 9.42 -12.34 7.29
N PHE A 455 9.05 -11.96 6.07
CA PHE A 455 8.87 -10.57 5.65
C PHE A 455 7.48 -9.98 5.91
N PHE A 456 6.47 -10.84 6.09
CA PHE A 456 5.06 -10.46 6.27
C PHE A 456 4.55 -9.52 5.18
N LYS A 457 4.76 -9.91 3.92
CA LYS A 457 4.24 -9.21 2.75
C LYS A 457 2.93 -9.81 2.27
N SER A 458 2.19 -9.05 1.49
CA SER A 458 0.92 -9.49 0.95
C SER A 458 0.59 -8.82 -0.38
N PHE A 459 -0.28 -9.48 -1.13
CA PHE A 459 -0.87 -8.99 -2.38
C PHE A 459 -2.28 -9.57 -2.51
N LEU A 460 -3.12 -8.96 -3.34
CA LEU A 460 -4.50 -9.39 -3.55
C LEU A 460 -4.68 -10.01 -4.93
N ARG A 461 -5.57 -11.01 -4.99
CA ARG A 461 -6.24 -11.43 -6.23
C ARG A 461 -7.71 -11.11 -6.12
N LEU A 462 -8.25 -10.54 -7.19
CA LEU A 462 -9.67 -10.23 -7.33
C LEU A 462 -10.20 -11.07 -8.48
N ASP A 463 -11.14 -11.96 -8.19
CA ASP A 463 -11.85 -12.78 -9.17
C ASP A 463 -13.27 -12.22 -9.33
N VAL A 464 -13.60 -11.82 -10.55
CA VAL A 464 -14.86 -11.17 -10.91
C VAL A 464 -15.73 -12.14 -11.68
N THR A 465 -17.00 -12.16 -11.36
CA THR A 465 -18.08 -12.82 -12.10
C THR A 465 -19.23 -11.83 -12.28
N PRO A 466 -20.27 -12.12 -13.08
CA PRO A 466 -21.42 -11.23 -13.18
C PRO A 466 -22.16 -10.99 -11.86
N GLN A 467 -22.07 -11.93 -10.91
CA GLN A 467 -22.82 -11.89 -9.64
C GLN A 467 -21.97 -11.50 -8.44
N ASP A 468 -20.68 -11.84 -8.48
CA ASP A 468 -19.82 -11.81 -7.30
C ASP A 468 -18.42 -11.29 -7.64
N LEU A 469 -17.85 -10.56 -6.69
CA LEU A 469 -16.45 -10.20 -6.62
C LEU A 469 -15.82 -10.91 -5.42
N ARG A 470 -14.89 -11.83 -5.67
CA ARG A 470 -14.12 -12.50 -4.61
C ARG A 470 -12.75 -11.85 -4.47
N ILE A 471 -12.40 -11.44 -3.26
CA ILE A 471 -11.10 -10.85 -2.93
C ILE A 471 -10.35 -11.79 -2.00
N ARG A 472 -9.12 -12.14 -2.39
CA ARG A 472 -8.23 -12.99 -1.60
C ARG A 472 -6.93 -12.27 -1.29
N CYS A 473 -6.56 -12.21 -0.02
CA CYS A 473 -5.28 -11.70 0.44
C CYS A 473 -4.30 -12.85 0.59
N PHE A 474 -3.19 -12.82 -0.15
CA PHE A 474 -2.14 -13.83 -0.08
C PHE A 474 -0.93 -13.32 0.69
N ALA A 475 -0.32 -14.19 1.49
CA ALA A 475 0.93 -13.94 2.19
C ALA A 475 2.16 -14.23 1.30
N ALA A 476 3.19 -13.41 1.48
CA ALA A 476 4.53 -13.59 0.96
C ALA A 476 5.54 -13.45 2.11
N THR A 477 6.00 -14.57 2.64
CA THR A 477 6.92 -14.61 3.79
C THR A 477 8.39 -14.64 3.41
N GLY A 478 8.72 -15.03 2.17
CA GLY A 478 10.08 -15.26 1.70
C GLY A 478 10.58 -16.69 1.87
N TYR A 479 9.69 -17.66 2.12
CA TYR A 479 10.03 -19.08 2.20
C TYR A 479 9.50 -19.86 0.99
N ARG A 480 10.25 -20.89 0.58
CA ARG A 480 10.04 -21.58 -0.69
C ARG A 480 8.66 -22.23 -0.83
N GLU A 481 8.19 -22.92 0.20
CA GLU A 481 6.88 -23.59 0.16
C GLU A 481 5.74 -22.59 -0.08
N GLN A 482 5.88 -21.38 0.44
CA GLN A 482 4.88 -20.32 0.30
C GLN A 482 5.01 -19.52 -0.99
N GLU A 483 6.16 -19.58 -1.68
CA GLU A 483 6.27 -19.08 -3.05
C GLU A 483 5.46 -19.93 -4.03
N VAL A 484 5.48 -21.26 -3.84
CA VAL A 484 4.80 -22.23 -4.71
C VAL A 484 3.31 -22.37 -4.36
N ALA A 485 2.96 -22.21 -3.09
CA ALA A 485 1.58 -22.19 -2.64
C ALA A 485 1.39 -21.04 -1.65
N PRO A 486 1.13 -19.82 -2.14
CA PRO A 486 0.93 -18.65 -1.28
C PRO A 486 -0.23 -18.87 -0.29
N PRO A 487 -0.02 -18.70 1.02
CA PRO A 487 -1.10 -18.84 2.00
C PRO A 487 -2.15 -17.76 1.82
N VAL A 488 -3.43 -18.13 1.96
CA VAL A 488 -4.55 -17.18 1.94
C VAL A 488 -4.80 -16.71 3.37
N GLU A 489 -4.62 -15.41 3.62
CA GLU A 489 -4.76 -14.78 4.93
C GLU A 489 -6.15 -14.18 5.15
N ASP A 490 -6.83 -13.86 4.05
CA ASP A 490 -8.24 -13.45 4.03
C ASP A 490 -8.90 -13.83 2.71
N ASP A 491 -10.19 -14.13 2.75
CA ASP A 491 -10.98 -14.62 1.62
C ASP A 491 -12.46 -14.30 1.84
N PHE A 492 -12.97 -13.33 1.07
CA PHE A 492 -14.35 -12.89 1.16
C PHE A 492 -14.93 -12.63 -0.24
N THR A 493 -16.26 -12.70 -0.33
CA THR A 493 -17.01 -12.56 -1.58
C THR A 493 -18.07 -11.49 -1.39
N ILE A 494 -18.14 -10.57 -2.34
CA ILE A 494 -19.05 -9.43 -2.35
C ILE A 494 -20.05 -9.62 -3.48
N PRO A 495 -21.36 -9.64 -3.19
CA PRO A 495 -22.38 -9.61 -4.22
C PRO A 495 -22.31 -8.30 -5.02
N LEU A 496 -22.44 -8.39 -6.33
CA LEU A 496 -22.42 -7.27 -7.28
C LEU A 496 -23.82 -6.80 -7.71
N GLY A 497 -24.88 -7.47 -7.24
CA GLY A 497 -26.28 -7.19 -7.57
C GLY A 497 -27.09 -6.68 -6.39
#